data_AF-A0A9P3Q9V4-F1
#
_entry.id   AF-A0A9P3Q9V4-F1
#
_cell.length_a   1.000
_cell.length_b   1.000
_cell.length_c   1.000
_cell.angle_alpha   90.00
_cell.angle_beta   90.00
_cell.angle_gamma   90.00
#
_symmetry.space_group_name_H-M   'P 1'
#
loop_
_entity.id
_entity.type
_entity.pdbx_description
1 polymer ?
#
loop_
_entity_poly.entity_id
_entity_poly.type
_entity_poly.pdbx_seq_one_letter_code
_entity_poly.pdbx_strand_id
1 'polypeptide(L)' 'MSGLDEHVTKWWGRLNDDQRSRVKKAAENHRLDADGTRALIDTRCPIGPVGTRWDADPEYAWTWPESLRQFVLDQE' A
#
# COMPACT_ATOMS: atom_id res chain seq x y z
N MET A 1 -4.35 19.17 1.14
CA MET A 1 -4.65 17.95 0.37
C MET A 1 -3.36 17.51 -0.30
N SER A 2 -2.68 16.52 0.28
CA SER A 2 -1.51 15.90 -0.36
C SER A 2 -1.97 15.35 -1.70
N GLY A 3 -1.39 15.85 -2.79
CA GLY A 3 -1.68 15.38 -4.14
C GLY A 3 -1.36 13.91 -4.24
N LEU A 4 -2.36 13.06 -4.02
CA LEU A 4 -2.22 11.66 -4.35
C LEU A 4 -2.05 11.62 -5.86
N ASP A 5 -0.99 10.96 -6.29
CA ASP A 5 -0.59 10.92 -7.68
C ASP A 5 -1.76 10.39 -8.54
N GLU A 6 -2.06 11.06 -9.66
CA GLU A 6 -3.05 10.61 -10.66
C GLU A 6 -2.79 9.15 -11.07
N HIS A 7 -1.53 8.72 -11.02
CA HIS A 7 -1.10 7.35 -11.24
C HIS A 7 -1.72 6.35 -10.23
N VAL A 8 -1.88 6.72 -8.95
CA VAL A 8 -2.48 5.87 -7.91
C VAL A 8 -3.98 5.73 -8.13
N THR A 9 -4.70 6.82 -8.38
CA THR A 9 -6.14 6.74 -8.69
C THR A 9 -6.41 5.90 -9.94
N LYS A 10 -5.61 6.09 -11.00
CA LYS A 10 -5.70 5.26 -12.21
C LYS A 10 -5.34 3.80 -11.94
N TRP A 11 -4.34 3.53 -11.10
CA TRP A 11 -3.98 2.17 -10.71
C TRP A 11 -5.15 1.49 -10.02
N TRP A 12 -5.73 2.12 -9.01
CA TRP A 12 -6.88 1.58 -8.27
C TRP A 12 -8.09 1.31 -9.17
N GLY A 13 -8.38 2.25 -10.08
CA GLY A 13 -9.46 2.10 -11.06
C GLY A 13 -9.29 0.90 -12.01
N ARG A 14 -8.07 0.43 -12.24
CA ARG A 14 -7.76 -0.72 -13.11
C ARG A 14 -7.87 -2.07 -12.41
N LEU A 15 -7.91 -2.10 -11.07
CA LEU A 15 -8.00 -3.34 -10.31
C LEU A 15 -9.41 -3.91 -10.35
N ASN A 16 -9.52 -5.24 -10.45
CA ASN A 16 -10.77 -5.95 -10.23
C ASN A 16 -11.07 -6.11 -8.73
N ASP A 17 -12.28 -6.59 -8.40
CA ASP A 17 -12.75 -6.69 -7.01
C ASP A 17 -11.86 -7.59 -6.14
N ASP A 18 -11.39 -8.72 -6.68
CA ASP A 18 -10.48 -9.62 -5.98
C ASP A 18 -9.13 -8.94 -5.65
N GLN A 19 -8.57 -8.20 -6.61
CA GLN A 19 -7.34 -7.45 -6.43
C GLN A 19 -7.52 -6.33 -5.41
N ARG A 20 -8.62 -5.57 -5.49
CA ARG A 20 -8.95 -4.51 -4.53
C ARG A 20 -9.10 -5.08 -3.11
N SER A 21 -9.78 -6.22 -2.98
CA SER A 21 -9.96 -6.91 -1.69
C SER A 21 -8.62 -7.32 -1.08
N ARG A 22 -7.71 -7.90 -1.88
CA ARG A 22 -6.36 -8.28 -1.41
C ARG A 22 -5.54 -7.06 -0.97
N VAL A 23 -5.58 -5.98 -1.74
CA VAL A 23 -4.85 -4.75 -1.43
C VAL A 23 -5.43 -4.08 -0.16
N LYS A 24 -6.76 -4.00 -0.02
CA LYS A 24 -7.42 -3.48 1.21
C LYS A 24 -7.02 -4.29 2.43
N LYS A 25 -7.13 -5.62 2.36
CA LYS A 25 -6.75 -6.51 3.48
C LYS A 25 -5.29 -6.32 3.89
N ALA A 26 -4.38 -6.15 2.92
CA ALA A 26 -2.98 -5.89 3.21
C ALA A 26 -2.73 -4.49 3.81
N ALA A 27 -3.55 -3.50 3.47
CA ALA A 27 -3.45 -2.14 4.00
C ALA A 27 -3.96 -2.01 5.46
N GLU A 28 -4.77 -2.94 5.94
CA GLU A 28 -5.19 -2.98 7.35
C GLU A 28 -3.98 -3.06 8.29
N ASN A 29 -2.94 -3.80 7.90
CA ASN A 29 -1.65 -3.82 8.59
C ASN A 29 -0.77 -2.65 8.13
N HIS A 30 -0.29 -1.84 9.09
CA HIS A 30 0.61 -0.73 8.78
C HIS A 30 2.00 -1.23 8.32
N ARG A 31 2.45 -2.38 8.84
CA ARG A 31 3.66 -3.05 8.33
C ARG A 31 3.33 -3.78 7.05
N LEU A 32 4.23 -3.68 6.07
CA LEU A 32 4.11 -4.39 4.80
C LEU A 32 4.81 -5.74 4.92
N ASP A 33 4.02 -6.77 5.20
CA ASP A 33 4.51 -8.16 5.19
C ASP A 33 4.69 -8.69 3.76
N ALA A 34 5.02 -9.99 3.65
CA ALA A 34 5.21 -10.63 2.34
C ALA A 34 3.94 -10.58 1.47
N ASP A 35 2.76 -10.70 2.09
CA ASP A 35 1.49 -10.69 1.37
C ASP A 35 1.16 -9.27 0.88
N GLY A 36 1.40 -8.24 1.70
CA GLY A 36 1.25 -6.85 1.27
C GLY A 36 2.25 -6.46 0.18
N THR A 37 3.49 -6.91 0.29
CA THR A 37 4.51 -6.69 -0.76
C THR A 37 4.10 -7.35 -2.07
N ARG A 38 3.64 -8.60 -1.99
CA ARG A 38 3.13 -9.32 -3.15
C ARG A 38 1.91 -8.65 -3.76
N ALA A 39 0.98 -8.16 -2.95
CA ALA A 39 -0.19 -7.44 -3.44
C ALA A 39 0.19 -6.17 -4.24
N LEU A 40 1.16 -5.39 -3.75
CA LEU A 40 1.65 -4.21 -4.47
C LEU A 40 2.34 -4.57 -5.80
N ILE A 41 3.15 -5.64 -5.81
CA ILE A 41 3.86 -6.10 -7.02
C ILE A 41 2.87 -6.67 -8.05
N ASP A 42 2.00 -7.59 -7.64
CA ASP A 42 1.05 -8.28 -8.52
C ASP A 42 0.06 -7.29 -9.15
N THR A 43 -0.29 -6.23 -8.42
CA THR A 43 -1.16 -5.15 -8.93
C THR A 43 -0.41 -4.02 -9.64
N ARG A 44 0.92 -4.09 -9.71
CA ARG A 44 1.79 -3.05 -10.31
C ARG A 44 1.50 -1.66 -9.75
N CYS A 45 1.43 -1.57 -8.42
CA CYS A 45 1.23 -0.30 -7.74
C CYS A 45 2.36 0.69 -8.13
N PRO A 46 2.04 1.94 -8.50
CA PRO A 46 3.04 2.92 -8.91
C PRO A 46 3.90 3.42 -7.74
N ILE A 47 3.48 3.19 -6.50
CA ILE A 47 4.21 3.56 -5.29
C ILE A 47 4.62 2.28 -4.56
N GLY A 48 5.93 2.10 -4.38
CA GLY A 48 6.50 0.96 -3.67
C GLY A 48 6.52 1.12 -2.15
N PRO A 49 6.86 0.05 -1.41
CA PRO A 49 7.12 0.12 0.03
C PRO A 49 8.17 1.17 0.39
N VAL A 50 8.06 1.69 1.61
CA VAL A 50 9.08 2.54 2.23
C VAL A 50 9.79 1.74 3.32
N GLY A 51 11.12 1.83 3.36
CA GLY A 51 11.92 1.27 4.44
C GLY A 51 11.84 2.20 5.65
N THR A 52 11.22 1.75 6.73
CA THR A 52 11.04 2.52 7.95
C THR A 52 11.76 1.86 9.11
N ARG A 53 12.57 2.64 9.82
CA ARG A 53 13.23 2.23 11.05
C ARG A 53 12.54 2.91 12.23
N TRP A 54 12.01 2.13 13.15
CA TRP A 54 11.42 2.61 14.39
C TRP A 54 12.44 2.50 15.52
N ASP A 55 12.38 3.39 16.51
CA ASP A 55 13.32 3.38 17.64
C ASP A 55 13.29 2.06 18.43
N ALA A 56 12.15 1.36 18.43
CA ALA A 56 11.96 0.09 19.09
C ALA A 56 12.53 -1.11 18.32
N ASP A 57 12.87 -0.96 17.03
CA ASP A 57 13.32 -2.05 16.16
C ASP A 57 14.81 -1.86 15.76
N PRO A 58 15.65 -2.89 15.91
CA PRO A 58 17.05 -2.81 15.49
C PRO A 58 17.22 -2.82 13.95
N GLU A 59 16.23 -3.31 13.21
CA GLU A 59 16.24 -3.48 11.75
C GLU A 59 15.19 -2.60 11.04
N TYR A 60 15.43 -2.32 9.76
CA TYR A 60 14.42 -1.65 8.91
C TYR A 60 13.26 -2.61 8.63
N ALA A 61 12.04 -2.11 8.74
CA ALA A 61 10.82 -2.79 8.31
C ALA A 61 10.27 -2.13 7.05
N TRP A 62 9.70 -2.92 6.15
CA TRP A 62 8.90 -2.38 5.05
C TRP A 62 7.54 -1.93 5.57
N THR A 63 7.15 -0.71 5.22
CA THR A 63 5.85 -0.15 5.58
C THR A 63 5.18 0.43 4.35
N TRP A 64 3.87 0.59 4.44
CA TRP A 64 3.14 1.38 3.46
C TRP A 64 3.58 2.85 3.53
N PRO A 65 3.67 3.55 2.39
CA PRO A 65 3.56 5.00 2.39
C PRO A 65 2.20 5.41 2.98
N GLU A 66 2.20 6.29 3.97
CA GLU A 66 0.98 6.68 4.72
C GLU A 66 -0.15 7.15 3.82
N SER A 67 0.16 8.02 2.84
CA SER A 67 -0.83 8.52 1.90
C SER A 67 -1.46 7.42 1.03
N LEU A 68 -0.66 6.46 0.57
CA LEU A 68 -1.15 5.31 -0.20
C LEU A 68 -2.06 4.43 0.67
N ARG A 69 -1.63 4.14 1.90
CA ARG A 69 -2.42 3.34 2.85
C ARG A 69 -3.77 3.97 3.12
N GLN A 70 -3.77 5.27 3.46
CA GLN A 70 -5.00 6.00 3.73
C GLN A 70 -5.92 6.02 2.50
N PHE A 71 -5.39 6.28 1.31
CA PHE A 71 -6.17 6.23 0.08
C PHE A 71 -6.87 4.89 -0.12
N VAL A 72 -6.17 3.76 0.08
CA VAL A 72 -6.74 2.40 -0.07
C VAL A 72 -7.83 2.14 0.96
N LEU A 73 -7.62 2.55 2.21
CA LEU A 73 -8.58 2.36 3.30
C LEU A 73 -9.84 3.24 3.16
N ASP A 74 -9.73 4.39 2.50
CA ASP A 74 -10.85 5.31 2.24
C ASP A 74 -11.75 4.85 1.08
N GLN A 75 -11.37 3.81 0.33
CA GLN A 75 -12.21 3.30 -0.76
C GLN A 75 -13.37 2.46 -0.20
N GLU A 76 -14.60 2.71 -0.67
CA GLU A 76 -15.78 1.88 -0.38
C GLU A 76 -15.62 0.45 -0.89
#